data_AF-A0A9E2WZW4-F1
#
_entry.id   AF-A0A9E2WZW4-F1
#
_cell.length_a   1.000
_cell.length_b   1.000
_cell.length_c   1.000
_cell.angle_alpha   90.00
_cell.angle_beta   90.00
_cell.angle_gamma   90.00
#
_symmetry.space_group_name_H-M   'P 1'
#
loop_
_entity.id
_entity.type
_entity.pdbx_description
1 polymer ?
#
loop_
_entity_poly.entity_id
_entity_poly.type
_entity_poly.pdbx_seq_one_letter_code
_entity_poly.pdbx_strand_id
1 'polypeptide(L)'
;MKETDQEKLTLLYERFCDVCLVEKEVWTEIYMPRTFQDGVPVRTNLQDRYDVVIDDHAVEDALEANIPLGKAALGAAIQEYRDHISFVKKT
;
A
#
# COMPACT_ATOMS: atom_id res chain seq x y z
N MET A 1 -12.53 -5.18 4.92
CA MET A 1 -11.99 -6.49 5.35
C MET A 1 -10.47 -6.40 5.39
N LYS A 2 -9.78 -6.85 6.45
CA LYS A 2 -8.30 -6.83 6.47
C LYS A 2 -7.78 -7.88 5.48
N GLU A 3 -6.90 -7.47 4.57
CA GLU A 3 -6.29 -8.39 3.61
C GLU A 3 -5.21 -9.21 4.33
N THR A 4 -5.27 -10.54 4.18
CA THR A 4 -4.34 -11.49 4.82
C THR A 4 -3.59 -12.36 3.81
N ASP A 5 -3.94 -12.22 2.53
CA ASP A 5 -3.32 -12.94 1.43
C ASP A 5 -1.92 -12.38 1.15
N GLN A 6 -0.91 -13.25 1.20
CA GLN A 6 0.50 -12.84 1.14
C GLN A 6 0.91 -12.31 -0.24
N GLU A 7 0.32 -12.83 -1.32
CA GLU A 7 0.57 -12.35 -2.68
C GLU A 7 -0.01 -10.95 -2.86
N LYS A 8 -1.25 -10.73 -2.41
CA LYS A 8 -1.87 -9.40 -2.43
C LYS A 8 -1.16 -8.42 -1.51
N LEU A 9 -0.77 -8.83 -0.31
CA LEU A 9 -0.03 -7.97 0.63
C LEU A 9 1.27 -7.48 -0.01
N THR A 10 2.01 -8.37 -0.69
CA THR A 10 3.23 -7.98 -1.42
C THR A 10 2.94 -6.89 -2.44
N LEU A 11 1.92 -7.08 -3.28
CA LEU A 11 1.48 -6.07 -4.25
C LEU A 11 1.03 -4.75 -3.60
N LEU A 12 0.33 -4.83 -2.47
CA LEU A 12 -0.13 -3.68 -1.71
C LEU A 12 1.04 -2.89 -1.12
N TYR A 13 2.07 -3.55 -0.58
CA TYR A 13 3.28 -2.89 -0.10
C TYR A 13 4.05 -2.20 -1.24
N GLU A 14 4.17 -2.85 -2.40
CA GLU A 14 4.80 -2.24 -3.57
C GLU A 14 4.02 -1.01 -4.03
N ARG A 15 2.68 -1.11 -4.09
CA ARG A 15 1.80 0.01 -4.46
C ARG A 15 1.82 1.12 -3.43
N PHE A 16 1.80 0.79 -2.15
CA PHE A 16 1.92 1.76 -1.06
C PHE A 16 3.19 2.59 -1.22
N CYS A 17 4.33 1.92 -1.47
CA CYS A 17 5.59 2.58 -1.68
C CYS A 17 5.57 3.53 -2.89
N ASP A 18 4.96 3.14 -4.00
CA ASP A 18 4.80 4.01 -5.17
C ASP A 18 3.87 5.20 -4.89
N VAL A 19 2.74 4.99 -4.21
CA VAL A 19 1.78 6.07 -3.88
C VAL A 19 2.42 7.10 -2.94
N CYS A 20 3.14 6.65 -1.91
CA CYS A 20 3.87 7.52 -0.98
C CYS A 20 4.87 8.45 -1.70
N LEU A 21 5.47 7.99 -2.81
CA LEU A 21 6.42 8.79 -3.59
C LEU A 21 5.75 9.75 -4.57
N VAL A 22 4.54 9.43 -5.02
CA VAL A 22 3.81 10.18 -6.04
C VAL A 22 3.00 11.30 -5.40
N GLU A 23 2.22 11.02 -4.36
CA GLU A 23 1.34 11.99 -3.70
C GLU A 23 1.24 11.73 -2.20
N LYS A 24 1.86 12.61 -1.42
CA LYS A 24 1.92 12.53 0.05
C LYS A 24 0.54 12.56 0.73
N GLU A 25 -0.46 13.19 0.10
CA GLU A 25 -1.81 13.33 0.69
C GLU A 25 -2.69 12.08 0.54
N VAL A 26 -2.33 11.12 -0.32
CA VAL A 26 -3.17 9.94 -0.65
C VAL A 26 -2.56 8.60 -0.26
N TRP A 27 -1.38 8.58 0.35
CA TRP A 27 -0.74 7.36 0.84
C TRP A 27 -1.59 6.53 1.82
N THR A 28 -2.54 7.16 2.52
CA THR A 28 -3.50 6.47 3.39
C THR A 28 -4.50 5.61 2.61
N GLU A 29 -4.60 5.79 1.28
CA GLU A 29 -5.58 5.12 0.44
C GLU A 29 -4.98 4.62 -0.88
N ILE A 30 -4.89 3.29 -1.02
CA ILE A 30 -4.29 2.63 -2.18
C ILE A 30 -5.38 2.08 -3.08
N TYR A 31 -5.24 2.35 -4.37
CA TYR A 31 -6.08 1.78 -5.41
C TYR A 31 -5.34 0.64 -6.11
N MET A 32 -5.87 -0.58 -6.00
CA MET A 32 -5.29 -1.70 -6.73
C MET A 32 -5.59 -1.58 -8.23
N PRO A 33 -4.60 -1.83 -9.10
CA PRO A 33 -4.85 -1.93 -10.53
C PRO A 33 -5.79 -3.11 -10.81
N ARG A 34 -6.59 -2.98 -11.87
CA ARG A 34 -7.67 -3.92 -12.27
C ARG A 34 -7.25 -5.37 -12.06
N THR A 35 -8.10 -6.14 -11.39
CA THR A 35 -7.89 -7.57 -11.16
C THR A 35 -7.71 -8.27 -12.50
N PHE A 36 -6.52 -8.85 -12.73
CA PHE A 36 -6.29 -9.79 -13.82
C PHE A 36 -6.78 -11.14 -13.35
N GLN A 37 -8.01 -11.50 -13.71
CA GLN A 37 -8.46 -12.88 -13.56
C GLN A 37 -7.97 -13.66 -14.78
N ASP A 38 -7.20 -14.73 -14.55
CA ASP A 38 -6.72 -15.64 -15.60
C ASP A 38 -5.95 -14.98 -16.77
N GLY A 39 -5.14 -13.95 -16.49
CA GLY A 39 -4.30 -13.31 -17.51
C GLY A 39 -5.06 -12.48 -18.55
N VAL A 40 -6.37 -12.28 -18.37
CA VAL A 40 -7.21 -11.43 -19.22
C VAL A 40 -7.63 -10.19 -18.42
N PRO A 41 -7.47 -8.97 -18.96
CA PRO A 41 -7.99 -7.78 -18.31
C PRO A 41 -9.53 -7.84 -18.32
N VAL A 42 -10.12 -8.30 -17.22
CA VAL A 42 -11.57 -8.28 -17.02
C VAL A 42 -11.99 -6.84 -16.76
N ARG A 43 -12.95 -6.34 -17.52
CA ARG A 43 -13.59 -5.03 -17.27
C ARG A 43 -14.55 -5.13 -16.09
N THR A 44 -14.03 -5.38 -14.89
CA THR A 44 -14.80 -5.12 -13.68
C THR A 44 -14.70 -3.62 -13.38
N ASN A 45 -15.82 -2.92 -13.35
CA ASN A 45 -15.92 -1.51 -12.90
C ASN A 45 -15.58 -1.34 -11.39
N LEU A 46 -14.93 -2.33 -10.79
CA LEU A 46 -14.58 -2.39 -9.38
C LEU A 46 -13.06 -2.22 -9.29
N GLN A 47 -12.63 -1.03 -8.91
CA GLN A 47 -11.27 -0.81 -8.45
C GLN A 47 -11.25 -1.10 -6.96
N ASP A 48 -10.47 -2.09 -6.53
CA ASP A 48 -10.37 -2.40 -5.11
C ASP A 48 -9.58 -1.28 -4.41
N ARG A 49 -10.24 -0.60 -3.47
CA ARG A 49 -9.64 0.45 -2.63
C ARG A 49 -9.24 -0.16 -1.28
N TYR A 50 -8.04 0.17 -0.82
CA TYR A 50 -7.50 -0.26 0.45
C TYR A 50 -7.13 0.95 1.28
N ASP A 51 -7.65 1.00 2.50
CA ASP A 51 -7.18 1.91 3.54
C ASP A 51 -5.88 1.34 4.13
N VAL A 52 -4.87 2.19 4.29
CA VAL A 52 -3.64 1.86 5.01
C VAL A 52 -3.84 2.26 6.46
N VAL A 53 -3.88 1.28 7.34
CA VAL A 53 -3.98 1.48 8.78
C VAL A 53 -2.58 1.27 9.35
N ILE A 54 -2.04 2.34 9.92
CA ILE A 54 -0.76 2.32 10.64
C ILE A 54 -1.11 2.46 12.13
N ASP A 55 -0.69 1.47 12.93
CA ASP A 55 -1.03 1.43 14.36
C ASP A 55 -0.22 2.44 15.19
N ASP A 56 0.92 2.90 14.66
CA ASP A 56 1.88 3.73 15.38
C ASP A 56 2.26 4.99 14.59
N HIS A 57 2.07 6.16 15.20
CA HIS A 57 2.34 7.45 14.55
C HIS A 57 3.84 7.69 14.31
N ALA A 58 4.75 7.03 15.05
CA ALA A 58 6.18 7.11 14.77
C ALA A 58 6.54 6.39 13.45
N VAL A 59 5.78 5.36 13.07
CA VAL A 59 5.92 4.70 11.77
C VAL A 59 5.50 5.62 10.65
N GLU A 60 4.40 6.36 10.81
CA GLU A 60 3.98 7.38 9.86
C GLU A 60 5.08 8.42 9.64
N ASP A 61 5.61 9.00 10.72
CA ASP A 61 6.69 10.00 10.65
C ASP A 61 7.97 9.43 10.01
N ALA A 62 8.34 8.19 10.36
CA ALA A 62 9.48 7.51 9.76
C ALA A 62 9.29 7.29 8.25
N LEU A 63 8.12 6.85 7.82
CA LEU A 63 7.82 6.68 6.40
C LEU A 63 7.87 8.04 5.68
N GLU A 64 7.27 9.09 6.24
CA GLU A 64 7.32 10.45 5.68
C GLU A 64 8.74 10.98 5.54
N ALA A 65 9.60 10.74 6.53
CA ALA A 65 11.02 11.10 6.49
C ALA A 65 11.80 10.33 5.41
N ASN A 66 11.35 9.11 5.07
CA ASN A 66 11.94 8.27 4.03
C ASN A 66 11.40 8.55 2.62
N ILE A 67 10.23 9.18 2.46
CA ILE A 67 9.70 9.61 1.14
C ILE A 67 10.73 10.42 0.33
N PRO A 68 11.35 11.51 0.84
CA PRO A 68 12.32 12.29 0.07
C PRO A 68 13.62 11.53 -0.22
N LEU A 69 13.92 10.45 0.51
CA LEU A 69 15.07 9.58 0.27
C LEU A 69 14.84 8.61 -0.91
N GLY A 70 13.58 8.45 -1.35
CA GLY A 70 13.18 7.67 -2.51
C GLY A 70 12.78 6.22 -2.19
N LYS A 71 12.41 5.49 -3.25
CA LYS A 71 11.81 4.14 -3.18
C LYS A 71 12.60 3.12 -2.36
N ALA A 72 13.93 3.15 -2.45
CA ALA A 72 14.77 2.19 -1.75
C ALA A 72 14.71 2.36 -0.22
N ALA A 73 14.81 3.59 0.26
CA ALA A 73 14.74 3.91 1.68
C ALA A 73 13.33 3.71 2.23
N LEU A 74 12.31 4.19 1.51
CA LEU A 74 10.92 3.98 1.89
C LEU A 74 10.54 2.49 1.90
N GLY A 75 10.95 1.73 0.89
CA GLY A 75 10.71 0.29 0.85
C GLY A 75 11.36 -0.45 2.03
N ALA A 76 12.56 -0.03 2.45
CA ALA A 76 13.22 -0.58 3.63
C ALA A 76 12.44 -0.27 4.92
N ALA A 77 11.98 0.98 5.09
CA ALA A 77 11.15 1.38 6.23
C ALA A 77 9.81 0.61 6.26
N ILE A 78 9.12 0.49 5.13
CA ILE A 78 7.87 -0.29 5.02
C ILE A 78 8.10 -1.75 5.44
N GLN A 79 9.21 -2.36 5.03
CA GLN A 79 9.55 -3.74 5.42
C GLN A 79 9.87 -3.86 6.91
N GLU A 80 10.57 -2.88 7.48
CA GLU A 80 10.88 -2.81 8.91
C GLU A 80 9.61 -2.67 9.75
N TYR A 81 8.66 -1.86 9.32
CA TYR A 81 7.40 -1.58 10.03
C TYR A 81 6.20 -2.38 9.51
N ARG A 82 6.41 -3.43 8.71
CA ARG A 82 5.33 -4.23 8.11
C ARG A 82 4.34 -4.79 9.14
N ASP A 83 4.79 -5.04 10.37
CA ASP A 83 3.94 -5.54 11.47
C ASP A 83 2.98 -4.46 11.99
N HIS A 84 3.30 -3.18 11.80
CA HIS A 84 2.46 -2.03 12.16
C HIS A 84 1.58 -1.54 11.01
N ILE A 85 1.87 -1.96 9.77
CA ILE A 85 1.15 -1.54 8.57
C ILE A 85 0.13 -2.62 8.21
N SER A 86 -1.14 -2.24 8.14
CA SER A 86 -2.24 -3.13 7.81
C SER A 86 -3.10 -2.57 6.69
N PHE A 87 -3.44 -3.40 5.71
CA PHE A 87 -4.31 -2.97 4.60
C PHE A 87 -5.75 -3.45 4.83
N VAL A 88 -6.69 -2.51 4.83
CA VAL A 88 -8.12 -2.76 5.01
C VAL A 88 -8.84 -2.45 3.71
N LYS A 89 -9.33 -3.49 3.04
CA LYS A 89 -10.18 -3.34 1.85
C LYS A 89 -11.46 -2.58 2.19
N LYS A 90 -11.66 -1.42 1.56
CA LYS A 90 -12.94 -0.70 1.51
C LYS A 90 -13.89 -1.44 0.57
N THR A 91 -15.09 -1.70 1.06
CA THR A 91 -16.17 -2.38 0.31
C THR A 91 -17.14 -1.34 -0.21
#